data_AF-A0A852ZP88-F1
#
_entry.id   AF-A0A852ZP88-F1
#
_cell.length_a   1.000
_cell.length_b   1.000
_cell.length_c   1.000
_cell.angle_alpha   90.00
_cell.angle_beta   90.00
_cell.angle_gamma   90.00
#
_symmetry.space_group_name_H-M   'P 1'
#
loop_
_entity.id
_entity.type
_entity.pdbx_description
1 polymer ?
#
loop_
_entity_poly.entity_id
_entity_poly.type
_entity_poly.pdbx_seq_one_letter_code
_entity_poly.pdbx_strand_id
1 'polypeptide(L)'
;MDPASPSPRAASPRPAAAGVRPVIAPGLHTSALGGLGIDAVVRAAAAAGLSTLEWDSRRHVRLGDAVAADEAGRRTREAGLAVSSYGPVPRAGLEDAAEFRAVLATARRLGAPRIRLVVPGGGPGLDAAERRATVAGVRRAVERAAGEGLGTVVEGAGPAPDTGWLLDEVDHPGLTACWWPPVGMPAPEVAGTLPPLLPRVREVWAFSWWPGRTRHTLMFRQAMWREVFAVLRGAGGPVDALLGPLPSDDPAVLASESAALRGLAAGG
;
A
#
# COMPACT_ATOMS: atom_id res chain seq x y z
N MET A 1 2.66 -25.49 63.65
CA MET A 1 3.24 -26.15 62.47
C MET A 1 2.15 -26.07 61.40
N ASP A 2 2.05 -24.92 60.73
CA ASP A 2 0.99 -24.64 59.74
C ASP A 2 1.41 -25.14 58.35
N PRO A 3 0.51 -25.74 57.56
CA PRO A 3 0.81 -26.12 56.19
C PRO A 3 0.70 -24.92 55.25
N ALA A 4 1.71 -24.78 54.39
CA ALA A 4 1.87 -23.70 53.43
C ALA A 4 0.77 -23.66 52.36
N SER A 5 0.19 -22.47 52.15
CA SER A 5 -0.69 -22.15 51.01
C SER A 5 0.09 -22.14 49.67
N PRO A 6 -0.47 -22.65 48.57
CA PRO A 6 0.20 -22.62 47.28
C PRO A 6 0.03 -21.26 46.57
N SER A 7 1.14 -20.74 46.04
CA SER A 7 1.18 -19.50 45.23
C SER A 7 0.38 -19.63 43.92
N PRO A 8 -0.31 -18.57 43.45
CA PRO A 8 -1.07 -18.62 42.21
C PRO A 8 -0.14 -18.63 40.98
N ARG A 9 -0.34 -19.62 40.10
CA ARG A 9 0.28 -19.68 38.77
C ARG A 9 -0.16 -18.47 37.94
N ALA A 10 0.82 -17.71 37.43
CA ALA A 10 0.58 -16.66 36.44
C ALA A 10 -0.11 -17.24 35.20
N ALA A 11 -1.25 -16.68 34.83
CA ALA A 11 -1.97 -17.03 33.62
C ALA A 11 -1.18 -16.56 32.38
N SER A 12 -0.96 -17.46 31.42
CA SER A 12 -0.35 -17.14 30.13
C SER A 12 -1.20 -16.10 29.37
N PRO A 13 -0.58 -15.17 28.62
CA PRO A 13 -1.32 -14.17 27.88
C PRO A 13 -2.14 -14.81 26.77
N ARG A 14 -3.41 -14.42 26.71
CA ARG A 14 -4.40 -14.86 25.72
C ARG A 14 -4.05 -14.24 24.35
N PRO A 15 -4.06 -14.98 23.24
CA PRO A 15 -3.79 -14.41 21.92
C PRO A 15 -4.83 -13.33 21.59
N ALA A 16 -4.36 -12.20 21.04
CA ALA A 16 -5.20 -11.10 20.60
C ALA A 16 -6.23 -11.62 19.59
N ALA A 17 -7.51 -11.36 19.85
CA ALA A 17 -8.58 -11.65 18.91
C ALA A 17 -8.27 -10.97 17.56
N ALA A 18 -8.45 -11.70 16.45
CA ALA A 18 -8.33 -11.14 15.11
C ALA A 18 -9.31 -9.97 14.96
N GLY A 19 -8.81 -8.75 15.14
CA GLY A 19 -9.61 -7.53 15.14
C GLY A 19 -10.21 -7.28 13.76
N VAL A 20 -11.42 -6.73 13.75
CA VAL A 20 -12.04 -6.17 12.55
C VAL A 20 -11.07 -5.15 11.96
N ARG A 21 -10.66 -5.32 10.70
CA ARG A 21 -9.77 -4.38 10.01
C ARG A 21 -10.45 -2.99 10.00
N PRO A 22 -9.73 -1.91 10.35
CA PRO A 22 -10.29 -0.57 10.24
C PRO A 22 -10.66 -0.27 8.79
N VAL A 23 -11.65 0.61 8.58
CA VAL A 23 -12.06 1.07 7.24
C VAL A 23 -10.87 1.64 6.49
N ILE A 24 -9.96 2.33 7.19
CA ILE A 24 -8.69 2.79 6.63
C ILE A 24 -7.55 2.29 7.53
N ALA A 25 -6.69 1.43 6.97
CA ALA A 25 -5.57 0.80 7.66
C ALA A 25 -4.30 1.63 7.45
N PRO A 26 -3.77 2.30 8.49
CA PRO A 26 -2.55 3.09 8.37
C PRO A 26 -1.34 2.17 8.21
N GLY A 27 -0.49 2.47 7.25
CA GLY A 27 0.67 1.65 6.87
C GLY A 27 1.85 2.44 6.35
N LEU A 28 2.81 1.70 5.81
CA LEU A 28 4.05 2.26 5.27
C LEU A 28 4.37 1.64 3.91
N HIS A 29 4.74 2.49 2.96
CA HIS A 29 5.46 2.06 1.78
C HIS A 29 6.93 1.90 2.14
N THR A 30 7.44 0.66 2.17
CA THR A 30 8.75 0.37 2.78
C THR A 30 9.92 1.09 2.13
N SER A 31 9.82 1.53 0.87
CA SER A 31 10.88 2.36 0.24
C SER A 31 11.19 3.67 0.97
N ALA A 32 10.26 4.18 1.79
CA ALA A 32 10.46 5.32 2.67
C ALA A 32 11.60 5.10 3.69
N LEU A 33 11.92 3.83 3.97
CA LEU A 33 13.01 3.41 4.84
C LEU A 33 14.06 2.60 4.06
N GLY A 34 14.28 2.93 2.78
CA GLY A 34 15.08 2.12 1.85
C GLY A 34 16.57 1.93 2.19
N GLY A 35 17.06 2.55 3.26
CA GLY A 35 18.40 2.30 3.83
C GLY A 35 18.41 1.26 4.96
N LEU A 36 17.24 0.77 5.39
CA LEU A 36 17.09 -0.20 6.46
C LEU A 36 16.88 -1.63 5.91
N GLY A 37 17.23 -2.63 6.71
CA GLY A 37 16.90 -4.03 6.42
C GLY A 37 15.46 -4.37 6.83
N ILE A 38 14.96 -5.51 6.33
CA ILE A 38 13.60 -6.03 6.58
C ILE A 38 13.18 -5.94 8.04
N ASP A 39 14.01 -6.48 8.93
CA ASP A 39 13.73 -6.56 10.37
C ASP A 39 13.68 -5.17 11.04
N ALA A 40 14.52 -4.23 10.60
CA ALA A 40 14.52 -2.86 11.09
C ALA A 40 13.27 -2.09 10.61
N VAL A 41 12.85 -2.29 9.35
CA VAL A 41 11.62 -1.71 8.80
C VAL A 41 10.39 -2.20 9.57
N VAL A 42 10.28 -3.50 9.81
CA VAL A 42 9.17 -4.10 10.55
C VAL A 42 9.09 -3.56 11.97
N ARG A 43 10.23 -3.53 12.69
CA ARG A 43 10.27 -2.95 14.04
C ARG A 43 9.87 -1.47 14.06
N ALA A 44 10.37 -0.68 13.12
CA ALA A 44 10.07 0.74 13.03
C ALA A 44 8.56 0.98 12.79
N ALA A 45 7.96 0.24 11.88
CA ALA A 45 6.52 0.33 11.58
C ALA A 45 5.65 -0.10 12.77
N ALA A 46 6.00 -1.22 13.43
CA ALA A 46 5.29 -1.70 14.61
C ALA A 46 5.39 -0.71 15.77
N ALA A 47 6.59 -0.18 16.05
CA ALA A 47 6.81 0.83 17.09
C ALA A 47 6.04 2.13 16.81
N ALA A 48 5.86 2.48 15.54
CA ALA A 48 5.09 3.64 15.11
C ALA A 48 3.56 3.43 15.16
N GLY A 49 3.11 2.21 15.50
CA GLY A 49 1.69 1.85 15.61
C GLY A 49 0.98 1.67 14.28
N LEU A 50 1.72 1.43 13.19
CA LEU A 50 1.15 1.11 11.89
C LEU A 50 0.59 -0.33 11.87
N SER A 51 -0.19 -0.65 10.84
CA SER A 51 -0.92 -1.92 10.74
C SER A 51 -0.59 -2.72 9.48
N THR A 52 -0.02 -2.08 8.46
CA THR A 52 0.18 -2.70 7.14
C THR A 52 1.46 -2.20 6.45
N LEU A 53 2.07 -3.03 5.62
CA LEU A 53 3.30 -2.72 4.87
C LEU A 53 3.14 -3.05 3.38
N GLU A 54 3.51 -2.13 2.49
CA GLU A 54 3.86 -2.50 1.11
C GLU A 54 5.36 -2.80 1.01
N TRP A 55 5.69 -4.01 0.56
CA TRP A 55 7.08 -4.43 0.37
C TRP A 55 7.62 -4.02 -1.01
N ASP A 56 8.68 -3.21 -1.00
CA ASP A 56 9.33 -2.66 -2.20
C ASP A 56 10.14 -3.74 -2.96
N SER A 57 9.69 -4.05 -4.18
CA SER A 57 10.27 -5.03 -5.10
C SER A 57 11.67 -4.65 -5.60
N ARG A 58 12.07 -3.38 -5.47
CA ARG A 58 13.36 -2.88 -5.98
C ARG A 58 14.47 -2.94 -4.94
N ARG A 59 14.11 -3.02 -3.66
CA ARG A 59 15.04 -2.85 -2.54
C ARG A 59 15.00 -4.01 -1.57
N HIS A 60 13.88 -4.16 -0.86
CA HIS A 60 13.78 -5.06 0.29
C HIS A 60 13.54 -6.50 -0.13
N VAL A 61 12.63 -6.71 -1.09
CA VAL A 61 12.24 -8.05 -1.54
C VAL A 61 12.39 -8.08 -3.05
N ARG A 62 13.62 -8.31 -3.53
CA ARG A 62 13.87 -8.35 -4.96
C ARG A 62 13.18 -9.53 -5.61
N LEU A 63 12.80 -9.36 -6.87
CA LEU A 63 12.21 -10.45 -7.66
C LEU A 63 13.14 -11.67 -7.66
N GLY A 64 12.59 -12.84 -7.32
CA GLY A 64 13.34 -14.09 -7.24
C GLY A 64 14.09 -14.31 -5.91
N ASP A 65 14.12 -13.31 -5.02
CA ASP A 65 14.68 -13.45 -3.68
C ASP A 65 13.68 -14.10 -2.71
N ALA A 66 13.60 -15.43 -2.80
CA ALA A 66 12.75 -16.23 -1.93
C ALA A 66 13.14 -16.06 -0.44
N VAL A 67 14.42 -15.94 -0.10
CA VAL A 67 14.80 -15.84 1.31
C VAL A 67 14.27 -14.53 1.90
N ALA A 68 14.45 -13.42 1.20
CA ALA A 68 13.91 -12.13 1.61
C ALA A 68 12.38 -12.12 1.68
N ALA A 69 11.69 -12.76 0.73
CA ALA A 69 10.23 -12.82 0.70
C ALA A 69 9.65 -13.57 1.91
N ASP A 70 10.21 -14.73 2.27
CA ASP A 70 9.78 -15.48 3.45
C ASP A 70 10.10 -14.72 4.74
N GLU A 71 11.29 -14.12 4.82
CA GLU A 71 11.70 -13.35 5.98
C GLU A 71 10.76 -12.16 6.19
N ALA A 72 10.56 -11.34 5.17
CA ALA A 72 9.68 -10.17 5.21
C ALA A 72 8.25 -10.55 5.59
N GLY A 73 7.69 -11.58 4.97
CA GLY A 73 6.35 -12.06 5.30
C GLY A 73 6.24 -12.54 6.75
N ARG A 74 7.19 -13.37 7.19
CA ARG A 74 7.21 -13.93 8.56
C ARG A 74 7.37 -12.82 9.60
N ARG A 75 8.35 -11.93 9.45
CA ARG A 75 8.61 -10.81 10.37
C ARG A 75 7.41 -9.88 10.47
N THR A 76 6.77 -9.56 9.33
CA THR A 76 5.55 -8.74 9.28
C THR A 76 4.46 -9.35 10.17
N ARG A 77 4.16 -10.65 10.00
CA ARG A 77 3.13 -11.36 10.79
C ARG A 77 3.49 -11.47 12.27
N GLU A 78 4.75 -11.80 12.59
CA GLU A 78 5.22 -11.89 13.98
C GLU A 78 5.12 -10.56 14.74
N ALA A 79 5.26 -9.43 14.02
CA ALA A 79 5.09 -8.10 14.58
C ALA A 79 3.62 -7.65 14.69
N GLY A 80 2.65 -8.49 14.31
CA GLY A 80 1.24 -8.15 14.29
C GLY A 80 0.82 -7.21 13.15
N LEU A 81 1.67 -7.05 12.13
CA LEU A 81 1.40 -6.27 10.93
C LEU A 81 0.84 -7.17 9.82
N ALA A 82 0.15 -6.56 8.86
CA ALA A 82 -0.25 -7.21 7.61
C ALA A 82 0.64 -6.76 6.43
N VAL A 83 0.69 -7.57 5.38
CA VAL A 83 1.20 -7.10 4.08
C VAL A 83 0.04 -6.47 3.32
N SER A 84 0.21 -5.23 2.87
CA SER A 84 -0.73 -4.50 2.01
C SER A 84 -0.67 -5.04 0.58
N SER A 85 0.56 -5.09 0.05
CA SER A 85 0.85 -5.28 -1.36
C SER A 85 2.34 -5.60 -1.56
N TYR A 86 2.67 -6.14 -2.72
CA TYR A 86 4.04 -6.28 -3.22
C TYR A 86 4.21 -5.51 -4.52
N GLY A 87 5.19 -4.63 -4.61
CA GLY A 87 5.41 -3.81 -5.80
C GLY A 87 6.55 -2.82 -5.63
N PRO A 88 6.84 -1.98 -6.63
CA PRO A 88 6.13 -1.89 -7.91
C PRO A 88 6.49 -3.01 -8.89
N VAL A 89 5.52 -3.45 -9.69
CA VAL A 89 5.71 -4.38 -10.81
C VAL A 89 5.54 -3.60 -12.11
N PRO A 90 6.60 -3.37 -12.90
CA PRO A 90 6.51 -2.61 -14.13
C PRO A 90 5.74 -3.38 -15.21
N ARG A 91 5.12 -2.64 -16.15
CA ARG A 91 4.46 -3.21 -17.34
C ARG A 91 5.31 -4.27 -18.06
N ALA A 92 6.59 -4.02 -18.27
CA ALA A 92 7.48 -4.94 -18.98
C ALA A 92 7.48 -6.35 -18.33
N GLY A 93 7.45 -6.41 -17.00
CA GLY A 93 7.39 -7.68 -16.25
C GLY A 93 6.03 -8.40 -16.35
N LEU A 94 5.02 -7.80 -16.96
CA LEU A 94 3.72 -8.45 -17.24
C LEU A 94 3.75 -9.26 -18.56
N GLU A 95 4.65 -8.90 -19.47
CA GLU A 95 4.74 -9.51 -20.80
C GLU A 95 5.61 -10.78 -20.77
N ASP A 96 6.65 -10.81 -19.94
CA ASP A 96 7.42 -12.03 -19.66
C ASP A 96 6.65 -12.96 -18.69
N ALA A 97 6.23 -14.11 -19.20
CA ALA A 97 5.47 -15.09 -18.42
C ALA A 97 6.29 -15.73 -17.28
N ALA A 98 7.60 -15.89 -17.43
CA ALA A 98 8.46 -16.42 -16.39
C ALA A 98 8.69 -15.38 -15.29
N GLU A 99 8.95 -14.13 -15.67
CA GLU A 99 9.09 -13.02 -14.73
C GLU A 99 7.78 -12.82 -13.93
N PHE A 100 6.63 -12.80 -14.60
CA PHE A 100 5.35 -12.63 -13.94
C PHE A 100 5.03 -13.79 -12.97
N ARG A 101 5.36 -15.04 -13.33
CA ARG A 101 5.25 -16.17 -12.39
C ARG A 101 6.12 -15.97 -11.15
N ALA A 102 7.33 -15.44 -11.31
CA ALA A 102 8.20 -15.13 -10.17
C ALA A 102 7.62 -14.01 -9.30
N VAL A 103 6.94 -13.01 -9.89
CA VAL A 103 6.23 -11.95 -9.15
C VAL A 103 5.13 -12.57 -8.28
N LEU A 104 4.28 -13.42 -8.86
CA LEU A 104 3.19 -14.07 -8.13
C LEU A 104 3.73 -14.99 -7.02
N ALA A 105 4.78 -15.77 -7.30
CA ALA A 105 5.43 -16.62 -6.30
C ALA A 105 6.00 -15.80 -5.13
N THR A 106 6.61 -14.65 -5.42
CA THR A 106 7.14 -13.73 -4.40
C THR A 106 6.02 -13.16 -3.54
N ALA A 107 4.95 -12.67 -4.16
CA ALA A 107 3.78 -12.13 -3.47
C ALA A 107 3.12 -13.17 -2.54
N ARG A 108 2.99 -14.42 -3.00
CA ARG A 108 2.46 -15.53 -2.18
C ARG A 108 3.34 -15.82 -0.96
N ARG A 109 4.65 -15.84 -1.12
CA ARG A 109 5.61 -16.11 -0.03
C ARG A 109 5.62 -14.99 1.01
N LEU A 110 5.50 -13.74 0.56
CA LEU A 110 5.25 -12.60 1.45
C LEU A 110 3.93 -12.74 2.21
N GLY A 111 2.92 -13.37 1.59
CA GLY A 111 1.54 -13.34 2.06
C GLY A 111 0.85 -12.02 1.70
N ALA A 112 1.26 -11.39 0.60
CA ALA A 112 0.62 -10.21 0.08
C ALA A 112 -0.75 -10.58 -0.53
N PRO A 113 -1.83 -9.82 -0.26
CA PRO A 113 -3.14 -10.07 -0.86
C PRO A 113 -3.22 -9.56 -2.30
N ARG A 114 -2.27 -8.72 -2.73
CA ARG A 114 -2.23 -8.11 -4.05
C ARG A 114 -0.83 -7.70 -4.48
N ILE A 115 -0.64 -7.49 -5.78
CA ILE A 115 0.56 -6.86 -6.35
C ILE A 115 0.25 -5.45 -6.86
N ARG A 116 1.21 -4.52 -6.76
CA ARG A 116 1.06 -3.17 -7.29
C ARG A 116 1.71 -3.02 -8.66
N LEU A 117 0.89 -2.77 -9.67
CA LEU A 117 1.30 -2.59 -11.06
C LEU A 117 1.64 -1.12 -11.32
N VAL A 118 2.72 -0.91 -12.06
CA VAL A 118 3.08 0.39 -12.63
C VAL A 118 2.94 0.28 -14.13
N VAL A 119 1.88 0.89 -14.64
CA VAL A 119 1.62 0.98 -16.07
C VAL A 119 2.09 2.38 -16.51
N PRO A 120 3.06 2.49 -17.44
CA PRO A 120 3.50 3.77 -17.94
C PRO A 120 2.30 4.56 -18.50
N GLY A 121 2.32 5.86 -18.24
CA GLY A 121 1.18 6.77 -18.30
C GLY A 121 0.25 6.56 -19.49
N GLY A 122 -0.97 6.16 -19.15
CA GLY A 122 -2.22 6.13 -19.92
C GLY A 122 -2.69 7.45 -20.54
N GLY A 123 -1.79 8.39 -20.83
CA GLY A 123 -2.15 9.77 -21.15
C GLY A 123 -2.61 9.98 -22.58
N PRO A 124 -2.98 11.22 -22.93
CA PRO A 124 -3.41 11.64 -24.27
C PRO A 124 -2.35 11.43 -25.40
N GLY A 125 -1.23 10.74 -25.10
CA GLY A 125 -0.17 10.42 -26.04
C GLY A 125 -0.05 8.94 -26.42
N LEU A 126 -0.85 8.02 -25.84
CA LEU A 126 -0.88 6.63 -26.30
C LEU A 126 -1.67 6.51 -27.59
N ASP A 127 -1.12 5.82 -28.57
CA ASP A 127 -1.88 5.46 -29.75
C ASP A 127 -2.91 4.34 -29.46
N ALA A 128 -3.83 4.12 -30.41
CA ALA A 128 -4.88 3.13 -30.23
C ALA A 128 -4.36 1.68 -30.12
N ALA A 129 -3.21 1.37 -30.73
CA ALA A 129 -2.60 0.04 -30.66
C ALA A 129 -1.92 -0.18 -29.30
N GLU A 130 -1.15 0.79 -28.82
CA GLU A 130 -0.51 0.79 -27.50
C GLU A 130 -1.55 0.71 -26.38
N ARG A 131 -2.66 1.44 -26.52
CA ARG A 131 -3.77 1.40 -25.57
C ARG A 131 -4.42 0.01 -25.52
N ARG A 132 -4.74 -0.59 -26.67
CA ARG A 132 -5.27 -1.97 -26.75
C ARG A 132 -4.29 -3.00 -26.18
N ALA A 133 -3.00 -2.90 -26.54
CA ALA A 133 -1.96 -3.76 -26.00
C ALA A 133 -1.82 -3.58 -24.48
N THR A 134 -2.12 -2.37 -23.98
CA THR A 134 -2.11 -2.08 -22.55
C THR A 134 -3.23 -2.75 -21.80
N VAL A 135 -4.46 -2.55 -22.24
CA VAL A 135 -5.63 -3.22 -21.66
C VAL A 135 -5.45 -4.74 -21.70
N ALA A 136 -5.04 -5.30 -22.84
CA ALA A 136 -4.89 -6.75 -23.00
C ALA A 136 -3.78 -7.30 -22.08
N GLY A 137 -2.65 -6.60 -21.94
CA GLY A 137 -1.57 -6.99 -21.04
C GLY A 137 -1.99 -6.98 -19.57
N VAL A 138 -2.65 -5.90 -19.13
CA VAL A 138 -3.13 -5.77 -17.75
C VAL A 138 -4.23 -6.79 -17.45
N ARG A 139 -5.19 -6.98 -18.36
CA ARG A 139 -6.26 -7.99 -18.19
C ARG A 139 -5.69 -9.39 -17.99
N ARG A 140 -4.73 -9.82 -18.82
CA ARG A 140 -4.03 -11.10 -18.65
C ARG A 140 -3.30 -11.21 -17.31
N ALA A 141 -2.62 -10.14 -16.88
CA ALA A 141 -1.92 -10.11 -15.60
C ALA A 141 -2.90 -10.25 -14.42
N VAL A 142 -4.04 -9.56 -14.48
CA VAL A 142 -5.10 -9.62 -13.48
C VAL A 142 -5.71 -11.02 -13.41
N GLU A 143 -6.04 -11.63 -14.56
CA GLU A 143 -6.59 -12.98 -14.62
C GLU A 143 -5.63 -14.02 -14.03
N ARG A 144 -4.34 -13.92 -14.38
CA ARG A 144 -3.29 -14.79 -13.82
C ARG A 144 -3.11 -14.61 -12.32
N ALA A 145 -3.11 -13.36 -11.83
CA ALA A 145 -3.03 -13.08 -10.39
C ALA A 145 -4.27 -13.64 -9.66
N ALA A 146 -5.47 -13.43 -10.22
CA ALA A 146 -6.72 -13.94 -9.65
C ALA A 146 -6.75 -15.47 -9.59
N GLY A 147 -6.20 -16.15 -10.60
CA GLY A 147 -6.03 -17.61 -10.60
C GLY A 147 -5.15 -18.14 -9.45
N GLU A 148 -4.28 -17.29 -8.90
CA GLU A 148 -3.43 -17.57 -7.73
C GLU A 148 -4.04 -17.05 -6.41
N GLY A 149 -5.26 -16.49 -6.45
CA GLY A 149 -5.92 -15.88 -5.30
C GLY A 149 -5.38 -14.50 -4.93
N LEU A 150 -4.67 -13.82 -5.84
CA LEU A 150 -4.11 -12.49 -5.65
C LEU A 150 -4.94 -11.42 -6.38
N GLY A 151 -5.11 -10.27 -5.74
CA GLY A 151 -5.58 -9.06 -6.40
C GLY A 151 -4.45 -8.29 -7.09
N THR A 152 -4.83 -7.22 -7.79
CA THR A 152 -3.88 -6.23 -8.29
C THR A 152 -4.37 -4.82 -7.95
N VAL A 153 -3.45 -3.93 -7.63
CA VAL A 153 -3.67 -2.49 -7.60
C VAL A 153 -2.85 -1.86 -8.70
N VAL A 154 -3.44 -1.00 -9.52
CA VAL A 154 -2.68 -0.18 -10.47
C VAL A 154 -2.44 1.19 -9.86
N GLU A 155 -1.19 1.63 -9.91
CA GLU A 155 -0.84 3.01 -9.57
C GLU A 155 -1.50 3.95 -10.56
N GLY A 156 -2.32 4.89 -10.09
CA GLY A 156 -2.92 5.84 -11.02
C GLY A 156 -4.10 6.61 -10.49
N ALA A 157 -3.90 7.38 -9.43
CA ALA A 157 -4.83 8.47 -9.19
C ALA A 157 -4.22 9.64 -8.42
N GLY A 158 -3.46 10.43 -9.16
CA GLY A 158 -3.42 11.89 -9.10
C GLY A 158 -3.68 12.41 -10.53
N PRO A 159 -3.72 13.71 -10.84
CA PRO A 159 -4.14 14.29 -12.10
C PRO A 159 -2.95 14.29 -13.04
N ALA A 160 -2.55 13.10 -13.48
CA ALA A 160 -2.35 12.73 -14.87
C ALA A 160 -1.31 11.60 -15.01
N PRO A 161 -1.53 10.66 -15.95
CA PRO A 161 -2.78 10.44 -16.65
C PRO A 161 -3.70 9.50 -15.86
N ASP A 162 -4.97 9.87 -15.84
CA ASP A 162 -6.13 9.00 -15.71
C ASP A 162 -5.77 7.52 -15.95
N THR A 163 -5.76 6.68 -14.92
CA THR A 163 -5.87 5.22 -15.13
C THR A 163 -7.30 4.74 -14.85
N GLY A 164 -8.24 5.67 -14.64
CA GLY A 164 -9.67 5.38 -14.59
C GLY A 164 -10.11 4.69 -15.88
N TRP A 165 -9.68 5.19 -17.04
CA TRP A 165 -9.92 4.50 -18.32
C TRP A 165 -9.39 3.07 -18.33
N LEU A 166 -8.24 2.80 -17.70
CA LEU A 166 -7.66 1.46 -17.68
C LEU A 166 -8.50 0.53 -16.79
N LEU A 167 -8.95 1.04 -15.64
CA LEU A 167 -9.89 0.32 -14.77
C LEU A 167 -11.20 0.03 -15.51
N ASP A 168 -11.72 1.01 -16.26
CA ASP A 168 -12.98 0.89 -17.02
C ASP A 168 -12.86 -0.07 -18.20
N GLU A 169 -11.72 -0.12 -18.91
CA GLU A 169 -11.55 -1.00 -20.07
C GLU A 169 -11.10 -2.41 -19.73
N VAL A 170 -10.34 -2.57 -18.65
CA VAL A 170 -10.03 -3.89 -18.12
C VAL A 170 -11.25 -4.51 -17.44
N ASP A 171 -12.11 -3.71 -16.81
CA ASP A 171 -13.38 -4.11 -16.20
C ASP A 171 -13.32 -5.49 -15.54
N HIS A 172 -12.47 -5.61 -14.52
CA HIS A 172 -12.24 -6.89 -13.83
C HIS A 172 -12.17 -6.66 -12.32
N PRO A 173 -12.91 -7.44 -11.50
CA PRO A 173 -12.97 -7.23 -10.04
C PRO A 173 -11.62 -7.42 -9.33
N GLY A 174 -10.71 -8.18 -9.94
CA GLY A 174 -9.33 -8.36 -9.48
C GLY A 174 -8.42 -7.14 -9.66
N LEU A 175 -8.83 -6.11 -10.41
CA LEU A 175 -8.07 -4.88 -10.64
C LEU A 175 -8.67 -3.72 -9.83
N THR A 176 -7.86 -3.13 -8.95
CA THR A 176 -8.23 -2.02 -8.07
C THR A 176 -7.27 -0.84 -8.22
N ALA A 177 -7.57 0.28 -7.58
CA ALA A 177 -6.80 1.52 -7.71
C ALA A 177 -5.90 1.77 -6.49
N CYS A 178 -4.68 2.25 -6.77
CA CYS A 178 -3.81 2.92 -5.81
C CYS A 178 -3.78 4.43 -6.11
N TRP A 179 -4.33 5.24 -5.19
CA TRP A 179 -4.43 6.70 -5.33
C TRP A 179 -3.28 7.42 -4.62
N TRP A 180 -2.86 8.58 -5.13
CA TRP A 180 -1.85 9.41 -4.49
C TRP A 180 -2.07 10.89 -4.82
N PRO A 181 -1.78 11.81 -3.88
CA PRO A 181 -2.21 13.19 -4.04
C PRO A 181 -1.55 13.84 -5.25
N PRO A 182 -2.35 14.46 -6.14
CA PRO A 182 -1.89 15.42 -7.12
C PRO A 182 -0.74 16.34 -6.68
N VAL A 183 0.42 16.20 -7.32
CA VAL A 183 1.56 17.09 -7.08
C VAL A 183 1.27 18.45 -7.70
N GLY A 184 1.32 19.51 -6.89
CA GLY A 184 1.08 20.88 -7.33
C GLY A 184 -0.39 21.29 -7.48
N MET A 185 -1.35 20.42 -7.16
CA MET A 185 -2.77 20.80 -7.11
C MET A 185 -3.15 21.42 -5.76
N PRO A 186 -3.94 22.52 -5.73
CA PRO A 186 -4.45 23.13 -4.50
C PRO A 186 -5.28 22.17 -3.64
N ALA A 187 -5.24 22.35 -2.32
CA ALA A 187 -5.95 21.49 -1.36
C ALA A 187 -7.44 21.23 -1.68
N PRO A 188 -8.27 22.25 -2.03
CA PRO A 188 -9.70 22.05 -2.28
C PRO A 188 -10.02 21.15 -3.49
N GLU A 189 -9.10 21.03 -4.44
CA GLU A 189 -9.30 20.24 -5.67
C GLU A 189 -8.86 18.78 -5.51
N VAL A 190 -7.91 18.52 -4.61
CA VAL A 190 -7.30 17.19 -4.44
C VAL A 190 -8.34 16.14 -4.06
N ALA A 191 -9.20 16.43 -3.08
CA ALA A 191 -10.24 15.49 -2.64
C ALA A 191 -11.26 15.19 -3.75
N GLY A 192 -11.48 16.14 -4.68
CA GLY A 192 -12.37 15.97 -5.83
C GLY A 192 -11.89 14.95 -6.87
N THR A 193 -10.64 14.48 -6.77
CA THR A 193 -10.08 13.44 -7.68
C THR A 193 -10.42 12.00 -7.26
N LEU A 194 -10.87 11.80 -6.02
CA LEU A 194 -11.18 10.48 -5.47
C LEU A 194 -12.54 9.88 -5.85
N PRO A 195 -13.65 10.65 -5.94
CA PRO A 195 -14.99 10.09 -6.16
C PRO A 195 -15.11 9.08 -7.31
N PRO A 196 -14.52 9.30 -8.50
CA PRO A 196 -14.59 8.33 -9.61
C PRO A 196 -13.95 6.96 -9.31
N LEU A 197 -13.10 6.89 -8.30
CA LEU A 197 -12.32 5.71 -7.93
C LEU A 197 -12.79 5.05 -6.65
N LEU A 198 -13.65 5.70 -5.86
CA LEU A 198 -14.10 5.21 -4.56
C LEU A 198 -14.51 3.74 -4.54
N PRO A 199 -15.29 3.20 -5.51
CA PRO A 199 -15.68 1.79 -5.49
C PRO A 199 -14.48 0.83 -5.63
N ARG A 200 -13.39 1.31 -6.24
CA ARG A 200 -12.22 0.53 -6.67
C ARG A 200 -10.94 0.87 -5.91
N VAL A 201 -10.89 1.93 -5.11
CA VAL A 201 -9.67 2.31 -4.36
C VAL A 201 -9.44 1.34 -3.21
N ARG A 202 -8.25 0.75 -3.16
CA ARG A 202 -7.83 -0.16 -2.06
C ARG A 202 -6.52 0.25 -1.43
N GLU A 203 -5.77 1.14 -2.08
CA GLU A 203 -4.51 1.65 -1.56
C GLU A 203 -4.42 3.17 -1.80
N VAL A 204 -3.83 3.88 -0.86
CA VAL A 204 -3.57 5.32 -0.93
C VAL A 204 -2.14 5.58 -0.48
N TRP A 205 -1.35 6.33 -1.24
CA TRP A 205 -0.07 6.84 -0.77
C TRP A 205 -0.25 8.19 -0.08
N ALA A 206 0.20 8.25 1.17
CA ALA A 206 0.11 9.41 2.03
C ALA A 206 1.44 10.16 2.10
N PHE A 207 1.52 11.27 1.37
CA PHE A 207 2.62 12.24 1.43
C PHE A 207 2.14 13.67 1.11
N SER A 208 2.82 14.69 1.63
CA SER A 208 2.46 16.09 1.40
C SER A 208 3.54 16.79 0.57
N TRP A 209 3.41 16.77 -0.75
CA TRP A 209 4.30 17.56 -1.62
C TRP A 209 3.62 18.87 -2.01
N TRP A 210 4.29 20.00 -1.73
CA TRP A 210 3.79 21.35 -2.04
C TRP A 210 4.83 22.44 -1.77
N PRO A 211 4.89 23.55 -2.54
CA PRO A 211 4.46 23.64 -3.92
C PRO A 211 5.37 22.77 -4.80
N GLY A 212 4.82 22.17 -5.87
CA GLY A 212 5.56 21.23 -6.70
C GLY A 212 6.06 20.01 -5.90
N ARG A 213 7.35 19.67 -6.04
CA ARG A 213 7.95 18.46 -5.45
C ARG A 213 8.59 18.67 -4.06
N THR A 214 8.42 19.83 -3.46
CA THR A 214 8.92 20.11 -2.11
C THR A 214 8.18 19.22 -1.11
N ARG A 215 8.93 18.44 -0.33
CA ARG A 215 8.37 17.44 0.59
C ARG A 215 8.14 18.05 1.98
N HIS A 216 6.92 17.92 2.49
CA HIS A 216 6.54 18.34 3.83
C HIS A 216 5.91 17.20 4.61
N THR A 217 5.78 17.40 5.93
CA THR A 217 5.02 16.52 6.81
C THR A 217 3.56 16.41 6.36
N LEU A 218 2.89 15.32 6.69
CA LEU A 218 1.45 15.16 6.41
C LEU A 218 0.65 16.35 6.95
N MET A 219 0.97 16.79 8.17
CA MET A 219 0.27 17.90 8.84
C MET A 219 0.45 19.26 8.16
N PHE A 220 1.48 19.44 7.33
CA PHE A 220 1.60 20.64 6.53
C PHE A 220 0.40 20.83 5.58
N ARG A 221 -0.20 19.74 5.07
CA ARG A 221 -1.43 19.77 4.28
C ARG A 221 -2.59 19.10 5.01
N GLN A 222 -2.73 19.34 6.33
CA GLN A 222 -3.75 18.68 7.16
C GLN A 222 -5.18 18.87 6.64
N ALA A 223 -5.56 20.09 6.21
CA ALA A 223 -6.90 20.37 5.71
C ALA A 223 -7.27 19.47 4.50
N MET A 224 -6.37 19.40 3.51
CA MET A 224 -6.50 18.51 2.36
C MET A 224 -6.65 17.05 2.79
N TRP A 225 -5.80 16.58 3.70
CA TRP A 225 -5.86 15.19 4.16
C TRP A 225 -7.15 14.89 4.90
N ARG A 226 -7.67 15.79 5.72
CA ARG A 226 -8.98 15.60 6.37
C ARG A 226 -10.10 15.39 5.36
N GLU A 227 -10.12 16.19 4.29
CA GLU A 227 -11.10 16.03 3.20
C GLU A 227 -10.91 14.70 2.46
N VAL A 228 -9.68 14.35 2.10
CA VAL A 228 -9.34 13.07 1.46
C VAL A 228 -9.80 11.87 2.30
N PHE A 229 -9.46 11.84 3.58
CA PHE A 229 -9.86 10.75 4.48
C PHE A 229 -11.37 10.73 4.72
N ALA A 230 -12.05 11.88 4.68
CA ALA A 230 -13.52 11.94 4.71
C ALA A 230 -14.15 11.27 3.48
N VAL A 231 -13.60 11.52 2.30
CA VAL A 231 -14.05 10.88 1.06
C VAL A 231 -13.76 9.36 1.07
N LEU A 232 -12.57 8.95 1.49
CA LEU A 232 -12.15 7.53 1.53
C LEU A 232 -13.00 6.65 2.45
N ARG A 233 -13.62 7.22 3.50
CA ARG A 233 -14.58 6.49 4.33
C ARG A 233 -15.79 5.97 3.54
N GLY A 234 -16.06 6.53 2.36
CA GLY A 234 -17.09 6.07 1.42
C GLY A 234 -16.65 4.98 0.43
N ALA A 235 -15.44 4.43 0.53
CA ALA A 235 -14.88 3.49 -0.47
C ALA A 235 -15.56 2.10 -0.53
N GLY A 236 -16.51 1.81 0.37
CA GLY A 236 -17.27 0.55 0.40
C GLY A 236 -16.45 -0.69 0.77
N GLY A 237 -15.21 -0.52 1.25
CA GLY A 237 -14.31 -1.58 1.67
C GLY A 237 -13.06 -1.04 2.36
N PRO A 238 -12.19 -1.90 2.92
CA PRO A 238 -10.97 -1.47 3.59
C PRO A 238 -9.99 -0.85 2.59
N VAL A 239 -9.35 0.25 3.00
CA VAL A 239 -8.30 0.96 2.24
C VAL A 239 -7.00 0.95 3.05
N ASP A 240 -5.90 0.51 2.45
CA ASP A 240 -4.56 0.65 3.04
C ASP A 240 -4.01 2.06 2.73
N ALA A 241 -3.79 2.89 3.74
CA ALA A 241 -3.19 4.22 3.60
C ALA A 241 -1.72 4.16 3.99
N LEU A 242 -0.84 4.19 2.99
CA LEU A 242 0.59 3.93 3.13
C LEU A 242 1.40 5.22 3.16
N LEU A 243 2.09 5.49 4.27
CA LEU A 243 3.05 6.59 4.36
C LEU A 243 4.18 6.41 3.36
N GLY A 244 4.56 7.51 2.71
CA GLY A 244 5.79 7.59 1.95
C GLY A 244 5.60 8.24 0.58
N PRO A 245 6.64 8.94 0.06
CA PRO A 245 7.96 9.16 0.67
C PRO A 245 7.94 10.13 1.88
N LEU A 246 8.88 9.96 2.81
CA LEU A 246 9.02 10.84 3.99
C LEU A 246 9.71 12.18 3.64
N PRO A 247 9.48 13.25 4.42
CA PRO A 247 10.24 14.49 4.32
C PRO A 247 11.74 14.22 4.38
N SER A 248 12.48 14.74 3.39
CA SER A 248 13.95 14.59 3.27
C SER A 248 14.48 13.16 3.31
N ASP A 249 13.64 12.15 3.06
CA ASP A 249 13.99 10.72 3.22
C ASP A 249 14.50 10.38 4.64
N ASP A 250 14.06 11.13 5.67
CA ASP A 250 14.52 11.00 7.05
C ASP A 250 13.67 9.98 7.84
N PRO A 251 14.23 8.83 8.26
CA PRO A 251 13.51 7.87 9.11
C PRO A 251 13.09 8.41 10.47
N ALA A 252 13.75 9.46 10.99
CA ALA A 252 13.47 10.00 12.32
C ALA A 252 12.05 10.60 12.43
N VAL A 253 11.48 11.05 11.31
CA VAL A 253 10.12 11.62 11.26
C VAL A 253 9.02 10.55 11.20
N LEU A 254 9.37 9.26 11.08
CA LEU A 254 8.39 8.18 10.94
C LEU A 254 7.38 8.17 12.08
N ALA A 255 7.83 8.35 13.33
CA ALA A 255 6.95 8.30 14.49
C ALA A 255 5.89 9.42 14.47
N SER A 256 6.29 10.66 14.16
CA SER A 256 5.36 11.79 14.06
C SER A 256 4.43 11.67 12.86
N GLU A 257 4.94 11.24 11.70
CA GLU A 257 4.13 11.05 10.49
C GLU A 257 3.11 9.91 10.67
N SER A 258 3.50 8.84 11.36
CA SER A 258 2.60 7.73 11.70
C SER A 258 1.53 8.12 12.70
N ALA A 259 1.86 8.97 13.69
CA ALA A 259 0.84 9.54 14.57
C ALA A 259 -0.15 10.40 13.80
N ALA A 260 0.33 11.23 12.87
CA ALA A 260 -0.50 12.06 12.00
C ALA A 260 -1.43 11.23 11.10
N LEU A 261 -0.89 10.20 10.43
CA LEU A 261 -1.67 9.30 9.58
C LEU A 261 -2.77 8.59 10.38
N ARG A 262 -2.44 8.07 11.57
CA ARG A 262 -3.41 7.39 12.44
C ARG A 262 -4.52 8.34 12.90
N GLY A 263 -4.19 9.58 13.27
CA GLY A 263 -5.18 10.60 13.62
C GLY A 263 -6.16 10.88 12.49
N LEU A 264 -5.65 11.08 11.27
CA LEU A 264 -6.46 11.29 10.07
C LEU A 264 -7.35 10.08 9.73
N ALA A 265 -6.79 8.86 9.82
CA ALA A 265 -7.52 7.61 9.57
C ALA A 265 -8.66 7.39 10.58
N ALA A 266 -8.48 7.78 11.84
CA ALA A 266 -9.49 7.69 12.89
C ALA A 266 -10.58 8.78 12.82
N GLY A 267 -10.40 9.82 11.99
CA GLY A 267 -11.35 10.93 11.84
C GLY A 267 -11.13 12.13 12.77
N GLY A 268 -9.90 12.33 13.27
CA GLY A 268 -9.49 13.51 14.05
C GLY A 268 -9.00 14.72 13.24
#